data_AF-A0A502CMS5-F1
#
_entry.id   AF-A0A502CMS5-F1
#
_cell.length_a   1.000
_cell.length_b   1.000
_cell.length_c   1.000
_cell.angle_alpha   90.00
_cell.angle_beta   90.00
_cell.angle_gamma   90.00
#
_symmetry.space_group_name_H-M   'P 1'
#
loop_
_entity.id
_entity.type
_entity.pdbx_description
1 polymer ?
#
loop_
_entity_poly.entity_id
_entity_poly.type
_entity_poly.pdbx_seq_one_letter_code
_entity_poly.pdbx_strand_id
1 'polypeptide(L)' 'MCQKCGCPLLGSFHADHVQPFSKGGWTVTGNGQALCGPCNVTKGDRYE' A
#
# COMPACT_ATOMS: atom_id res chain seq x y z
N MET A 1 6.42 9.41 2.66
CA MET A 1 5.96 8.86 3.95
C MET A 1 5.10 7.64 3.69
N CYS A 2 5.15 6.63 4.55
CA CYS A 2 4.21 5.51 4.52
C CYS A 2 2.78 6.05 4.65
N GLN A 3 1.89 5.70 3.73
CA GLN A 3 0.52 6.21 3.71
C GLN A 3 -0.32 5.74 4.92
N LYS A 4 0.08 4.63 5.57
CA LYS A 4 -0.62 4.09 6.74
C LYS A 4 -0.11 4.61 8.08
N CYS A 5 1.20 4.54 8.33
CA CYS A 5 1.79 4.89 9.64
C CYS A 5 2.59 6.19 9.65
N GLY A 6 2.79 6.83 8.50
CA GLY A 6 3.52 8.09 8.41
C GLY A 6 5.05 7.97 8.55
N CYS A 7 5.64 6.79 8.70
CA CYS A 7 7.09 6.70 8.81
C CYS A 7 7.81 7.14 7.51
N PRO A 8 9.03 7.68 7.58
CA PRO A 8 9.84 7.95 6.39
C PRO A 8 10.09 6.66 5.58
N LEU A 9 10.04 6.77 4.25
CA LEU A 9 10.36 5.69 3.32
C LEU A 9 11.74 5.98 2.73
N LEU A 10 12.80 5.50 3.40
CA LEU A 10 14.20 5.80 3.08
C LEU A 10 14.75 4.80 2.04
N GLY A 11 14.30 4.93 0.80
CA GLY A 11 14.86 4.18 -0.35
C GLY A 11 14.28 2.79 -0.58
N SER A 12 13.49 2.25 0.35
CA SER A 12 12.71 1.01 0.15
C SER A 12 11.28 1.22 0.62
N PHE A 13 10.33 0.79 -0.21
CA PHE A 13 8.90 0.79 0.08
C PHE A 13 8.20 -0.26 -0.79
N HIS A 14 6.98 -0.60 -0.39
CA HIS A 14 6.08 -1.42 -1.18
C HIS A 14 5.03 -0.54 -1.83
N ALA A 15 4.92 -0.61 -3.15
CA ALA A 15 3.76 -0.10 -3.86
C ALA A 15 2.65 -1.15 -3.75
N ASP A 16 1.50 -0.74 -3.24
CA ASP A 16 0.36 -1.62 -3.01
C ASP A 16 -0.94 -0.93 -3.42
N HIS A 17 -2.01 -1.69 -3.60
CA HIS A 17 -3.32 -1.15 -3.92
C HIS A 17 -4.14 -0.83 -2.67
N VAL A 18 -4.86 0.30 -2.69
CA VAL A 18 -5.85 0.69 -1.66
C VAL A 18 -7.02 -0.30 -1.64
N GLN A 19 -7.67 -0.50 -2.78
CA GLN A 19 -8.49 -1.69 -3.07
C GLN A 19 -7.60 -2.76 -3.72
N PRO A 20 -7.40 -3.93 -3.08
CA PRO A 20 -6.60 -5.01 -3.63
C PRO A 20 -7.05 -5.43 -5.03
N PHE A 21 -6.08 -5.72 -5.90
CA PHE A 21 -6.36 -6.25 -7.24
C PHE A 21 -7.20 -7.53 -7.21
N SER A 22 -6.95 -8.43 -6.25
CA SER A 22 -7.72 -9.67 -6.06
C SER A 22 -9.20 -9.45 -5.72
N LYS A 23 -9.58 -8.23 -5.31
CA LYS A 23 -10.94 -7.81 -5.00
C LYS A 23 -11.48 -6.79 -6.01
N GLY A 24 -10.95 -6.82 -7.24
CA GLY A 24 -11.40 -5.96 -8.34
C GLY A 24 -10.81 -4.55 -8.35
N GLY A 25 -9.74 -4.31 -7.59
CA GLY A 25 -9.04 -3.03 -7.59
C GLY A 25 -8.32 -2.76 -8.91
N TRP A 26 -8.46 -1.53 -9.41
CA TRP A 26 -7.84 -1.12 -10.66
C TRP A 26 -6.34 -0.83 -10.45
N THR A 27 -5.49 -1.21 -11.42
CA THR A 27 -4.07 -0.85 -11.40
C THR A 27 -3.87 0.54 -12.00
N VAL A 28 -4.21 1.55 -11.19
CA VAL A 28 -4.09 2.97 -11.52
C VAL A 28 -3.45 3.71 -10.35
N THR A 29 -2.78 4.83 -10.61
CA THR A 29 -2.07 5.61 -9.57
C THR A 29 -3.00 6.07 -8.44
N GLY A 30 -4.26 6.36 -8.75
CA GLY A 30 -5.27 6.74 -7.74
C GLY A 30 -5.69 5.60 -6.80
N ASN A 31 -5.43 4.34 -7.17
CA ASN A 31 -5.62 3.19 -6.29
C ASN A 31 -4.28 2.71 -5.69
N GLY A 32 -3.18 3.43 -5.94
CA GLY A 32 -1.86 3.08 -5.43
C GLY A 32 -1.55 3.77 -4.11
N GLN A 33 -0.85 3.08 -3.22
CA GLN A 33 -0.30 3.64 -1.98
C GLN A 33 1.12 3.12 -1.73
N ALA A 34 1.95 3.97 -1.12
CA ALA A 34 3.30 3.62 -0.70
C ALA A 34 3.31 3.21 0.78
N LEU A 35 3.66 1.96 1.06
CA LEU A 35 3.69 1.37 2.39
C LEU A 35 5.10 0.94 2.81
N CYS A 36 5.39 1.02 4.11
CA CYS A 36 6.54 0.33 4.68
C CYS A 36 6.26 -1.18 4.76
N GLY A 37 7.32 -2.00 4.82
CA GLY A 37 7.21 -3.46 4.89
C GLY A 37 6.21 -3.97 5.95
N PRO A 38 6.28 -3.52 7.21
CA PRO A 38 5.33 -3.93 8.25
C PRO A 38 3.88 -3.57 7.91
N CYS A 39 3.63 -2.37 7.40
CA CYS A 39 2.28 -1.93 7.03
C CYS A 39 1.71 -2.74 5.88
N ASN A 40 2.52 -3.00 4.85
CA ASN A 40 2.15 -3.80 3.69
C ASN A 40 1.80 -5.24 4.07
N VAL A 41 2.68 -5.91 4.83
CA VAL A 41 2.43 -7.27 5.33
C VAL A 41 1.19 -7.32 6.20
N THR A 42 1.02 -6.33 7.09
CA THR A 42 -0.18 -6.25 7.93
C THR A 42 -1.44 -6.10 7.08
N LYS A 43 -1.44 -5.20 6.09
CA LYS A 43 -2.60 -4.93 5.22
C LYS A 43 -3.05 -6.18 4.47
N GLY A 44 -2.12 -6.88 3.82
CA GLY A 44 -2.45 -8.01 2.96
C GLY A 44 -3.47 -7.62 1.87
N ASP A 45 -4.55 -8.39 1.77
CA ASP A 45 -5.63 -8.17 0.80
C ASP A 45 -6.82 -7.38 1.39
N ARG A 46 -6.64 -6.62 2.48
CA ARG A 46 -7.73 -5.79 3.04
C ARG A 46 -7.81 -4.45 2.34
N TYR A 47 -9.02 -3.89 2.33
CA TYR A 47 -9.29 -2.52 1.90
C TYR A 47 -8.76 -1.52 2.94
N GLU A 48 -8.18 -0.43 2.48
CA GLU A 48 -7.78 0.74 3.30
C GLU A 48 -8.20 2.05 2.63
#